data_AF-A0A7C9MEV1-F1
#
_entry.id   AF-A0A7C9MEV1-F1
#
_cell.length_a   1.000
_cell.length_b   1.000
_cell.length_c   1.000
_cell.angle_alpha   90.00
_cell.angle_beta   90.00
_cell.angle_gamma   90.00
#
_symmetry.space_group_name_H-M   'P 1'
#
loop_
_entity.id
_entity.type
_entity.pdbx_description
1 polymer ?
#
loop_
_entity_poly.entity_id
_entity_poly.type
_entity_poly.pdbx_seq_one_letter_code
_entity_poly.pdbx_strand_id
1 'polypeptide(L)'
;MNHKKCPLCHSESGTLSELIPSDLLIRLYQDHFSIDTASLFEGNATIRYMACRACSLRYLSPPITGDDAFYQALQKFDWYYMPDKWEFRETSPHIQPQDRVLEVAAAKDIFLKR
;
A
#
# COMPACT_ATOMS: atom_id res chain seq x y z
N MET A 1 4.60 -12.89 -7.82
CA MET A 1 4.38 -13.10 -9.28
C MET A 1 4.65 -11.80 -10.01
N ASN A 2 5.44 -11.80 -11.10
CA ASN A 2 5.68 -10.59 -11.90
C ASN A 2 4.44 -10.26 -12.75
N HIS A 3 3.88 -9.05 -12.61
CA HIS A 3 2.77 -8.62 -13.45
C HIS A 3 3.27 -8.41 -14.88
N LYS A 4 2.87 -9.31 -15.79
CA LYS A 4 3.02 -9.11 -17.24
C LYS A 4 1.95 -8.16 -17.81
N LYS A 5 0.83 -8.01 -17.11
CA LYS A 5 -0.33 -7.21 -17.51
C LYS A 5 -0.64 -6.13 -16.47
N CYS A 6 -1.21 -5.02 -16.91
CA CYS A 6 -1.71 -3.97 -16.01
C CYS A 6 -2.77 -4.55 -15.05
N PRO A 7 -2.68 -4.30 -13.73
CA PRO A 7 -3.62 -4.86 -12.77
C PRO A 7 -5.04 -4.28 -12.87
N LEU A 8 -5.22 -3.13 -13.55
CA LEU A 8 -6.52 -2.49 -13.72
C LEU A 8 -7.19 -2.84 -15.05
N CYS A 9 -6.50 -2.64 -16.17
CA CYS A 9 -7.10 -2.82 -17.50
C CYS A 9 -6.63 -4.09 -18.25
N HIS A 10 -5.76 -4.89 -17.63
CA HIS A 10 -5.17 -6.11 -18.20
C HIS A 10 -4.38 -5.95 -19.51
N SER A 11 -4.17 -4.71 -19.97
CA SER A 11 -3.32 -4.43 -21.12
C SER A 11 -1.86 -4.86 -20.87
N GLU A 12 -1.20 -5.33 -21.92
CA GLU A 12 0.25 -5.60 -21.94
C GLU A 12 1.08 -4.35 -22.28
N SER A 13 0.43 -3.20 -22.43
CA SER A 13 1.06 -1.92 -22.79
C SER A 13 1.76 -1.21 -21.62
N GLY A 14 2.29 -1.95 -20.65
CA GLY A 14 3.04 -1.40 -19.51
C GLY A 14 4.47 -1.03 -19.90
N THR A 15 4.91 0.18 -19.57
CA THR A 15 6.29 0.64 -19.77
C THR A 15 6.99 0.74 -18.43
N LEU A 16 8.25 0.31 -18.38
CA LEU A 16 9.11 0.51 -17.21
C LEU A 16 9.41 2.01 -17.05
N SER A 17 9.10 2.56 -15.88
CA SER A 17 9.44 3.92 -15.50
C SER A 17 10.68 3.97 -14.62
N GLU A 18 10.82 3.04 -13.69
CA GLU A 18 11.97 2.98 -12.76
C GLU A 18 12.22 1.53 -12.30
N LEU A 19 13.49 1.21 -12.05
CA LEU A 19 13.91 -0.02 -11.41
C LEU A 19 14.46 0.30 -10.01
N ILE A 20 13.78 -0.18 -8.99
CA ILE A 20 14.07 0.11 -7.59
C ILE A 20 14.79 -1.11 -6.99
N PRO A 21 16.04 -0.97 -6.52
CA PRO A 21 16.73 -2.04 -5.82
C PRO A 21 16.07 -2.35 -4.47
N SER A 22 15.82 -3.61 -4.16
CA SER A 22 15.17 -3.99 -2.90
C SER A 22 16.07 -3.72 -1.68
N ASP A 23 17.39 -3.83 -1.83
CA ASP A 23 18.36 -3.50 -0.79
C ASP A 23 18.32 -2.01 -0.38
N LEU A 24 17.93 -1.12 -1.30
CA LEU A 24 17.69 0.28 -0.98
C LEU A 24 16.49 0.42 -0.05
N LEU A 25 15.38 -0.25 -0.35
CA LEU A 25 14.18 -0.20 0.48
C LEU A 25 14.44 -0.81 1.86
N ILE A 26 15.12 -1.96 1.92
CA ILE A 26 15.51 -2.61 3.18
C ILE A 26 16.33 -1.65 4.05
N ARG A 27 17.33 -0.99 3.47
CA ARG A 27 18.15 0.00 4.19
C ARG A 27 17.32 1.20 4.66
N LEU A 28 16.46 1.77 3.82
CA LEU A 28 15.64 2.92 4.20
C LEU A 28 14.69 2.59 5.36
N TYR A 29 14.05 1.42 5.35
CA TYR A 29 13.19 0.99 6.45
C TYR A 29 13.98 0.75 7.74
N GLN A 30 15.16 0.15 7.63
CA GLN A 30 16.04 -0.07 8.77
C GLN A 30 16.55 1.26 9.36
N ASP A 31 17.05 2.17 8.53
CA ASP A 31 17.71 3.41 8.95
C ASP A 31 16.72 4.42 9.54
N HIS A 32 15.51 4.53 8.98
CA HIS A 32 14.54 5.54 9.39
C HIS A 32 13.49 5.04 10.38
N PHE A 33 13.19 3.74 10.39
CA PHE A 33 12.12 3.17 11.20
C PHE A 33 12.58 2.01 12.09
N SER A 34 13.83 1.55 11.96
CA SER A 34 14.33 0.36 12.66
C SER A 34 13.45 -0.88 12.41
N ILE A 35 12.95 -1.00 11.17
CA ILE A 35 12.13 -2.14 10.71
C ILE A 35 12.95 -2.96 9.73
N ASP A 36 13.17 -4.24 10.04
CA ASP A 36 13.69 -5.20 9.08
C ASP A 36 12.58 -5.64 8.12
N THR A 37 12.84 -5.48 6.83
CA THR A 37 11.91 -5.83 5.73
C THR A 37 12.52 -6.83 4.76
N ALA A 38 13.70 -7.40 5.06
CA ALA A 38 14.43 -8.26 4.13
C ALA A 38 13.61 -9.46 3.66
N SER A 39 12.83 -10.08 4.56
CA SER A 39 11.96 -11.22 4.25
C SER A 39 10.90 -10.89 3.19
N LEU A 40 10.39 -9.66 3.15
CA LEU A 40 9.36 -9.23 2.18
C LEU A 40 9.88 -9.24 0.74
N PHE A 41 11.19 -9.07 0.56
CA PHE A 41 11.82 -8.98 -0.75
C PHE A 41 12.55 -10.26 -1.17
N GLU A 42 12.42 -11.36 -0.42
CA GLU A 42 13.03 -12.64 -0.78
C GLU A 42 12.67 -13.07 -2.21
N GLY A 43 13.69 -13.47 -2.98
CA GLY A 43 13.55 -13.82 -4.39
C GLY A 43 13.31 -12.63 -5.34
N ASN A 44 13.28 -11.39 -4.85
CA ASN A 44 13.02 -10.19 -5.64
C ASN A 44 14.09 -9.12 -5.38
N ALA A 45 15.20 -9.18 -6.12
CA ALA A 45 16.29 -8.21 -5.99
C ALA A 45 15.91 -6.78 -6.44
N THR A 46 14.88 -6.65 -7.29
CA THR A 46 14.41 -5.36 -7.81
C THR A 46 12.89 -5.33 -7.92
N ILE A 47 12.34 -4.13 -7.77
CA ILE A 47 10.94 -3.81 -8.01
C ILE A 47 10.85 -2.85 -9.18
N ARG A 48 9.93 -3.11 -10.09
CA ARG A 48 9.70 -2.28 -11.27
C ARG A 48 8.55 -1.34 -11.00
N TYR A 49 8.78 -0.04 -11.12
CA TYR A 49 7.71 0.93 -11.22
C TYR A 49 7.28 1.05 -12.69
N MET A 50 6.03 0.70 -12.97
CA MET A 50 5.47 0.56 -14.30
C MET A 50 4.41 1.63 -14.54
N ALA A 51 4.25 2.08 -15.78
CA ALA A 51 3.15 2.93 -16.22
C ALA A 51 2.38 2.27 -17.37
N CYS A 52 1.06 2.12 -17.24
CA CYS A 52 0.22 1.57 -18.30
C CYS A 52 -0.13 2.64 -19.34
N ARG A 53 0.22 2.40 -20.62
CA ARG A 53 -0.15 3.33 -21.70
C ARG A 53 -1.64 3.32 -22.11
N ALA A 54 -2.40 2.31 -21.66
CA ALA A 54 -3.82 2.18 -22.02
C ALA A 54 -4.75 2.88 -21.02
N CYS A 55 -4.48 2.79 -19.71
CA CYS A 55 -5.32 3.38 -18.65
C CYS A 55 -4.58 4.36 -17.74
N SER A 56 -3.31 4.66 -18.04
CA SER A 56 -2.45 5.59 -17.28
C SER A 56 -2.15 5.19 -15.82
N LEU A 57 -2.60 4.01 -15.36
CA LEU A 57 -2.26 3.50 -14.03
C LEU A 57 -0.74 3.32 -13.90
N ARG A 58 -0.18 3.83 -12.81
CA ARG A 58 1.18 3.51 -12.37
C ARG A 58 1.13 2.46 -11.25
N TYR A 59 2.00 1.47 -11.29
CA TYR A 59 1.96 0.32 -10.37
C TYR A 59 3.34 -0.31 -10.18
N LEU A 60 3.54 -0.99 -9.05
CA LEU A 60 4.76 -1.74 -8.76
C LEU A 60 4.62 -3.19 -9.24
N SER A 61 5.71 -3.77 -9.74
CA SER A 61 5.79 -5.19 -10.09
C SER A 61 7.15 -5.78 -9.70
N PRO A 62 7.17 -6.90 -8.95
CA PRO A 62 6.02 -7.63 -8.41
C PRO A 62 5.28 -6.83 -7.32
N PRO A 63 4.02 -7.18 -7.01
CA PRO A 63 3.28 -6.53 -5.93
C PRO A 63 3.78 -7.09 -4.59
N ILE A 64 4.89 -6.56 -4.09
CA ILE A 64 5.37 -6.91 -2.76
C ILE A 64 4.44 -6.27 -1.73
N THR A 65 3.81 -7.10 -0.91
CA THR A 65 2.89 -6.66 0.15
C THR A 65 3.58 -6.79 1.50
N GLY A 66 3.20 -5.92 2.45
CA GLY A 66 3.58 -6.11 3.85
C GLY A 66 2.94 -7.38 4.41
N ASP A 67 3.68 -8.07 5.29
CA ASP A 67 3.16 -9.17 6.09
C ASP A 67 2.67 -8.66 7.46
N ASP A 68 2.18 -9.58 8.30
CA ASP A 68 1.72 -9.24 9.64
C ASP A 68 2.83 -8.58 10.48
N ALA A 69 4.07 -9.06 10.39
CA ALA A 69 5.19 -8.52 11.16
C ALA A 69 5.49 -7.06 10.79
N PHE A 70 5.50 -6.76 9.49
CA PHE A 70 5.67 -5.41 8.97
C PHE A 70 4.58 -4.46 9.47
N TYR A 71 3.31 -4.85 9.37
CA TYR A 71 2.21 -4.01 9.83
C TYR A 71 2.18 -3.85 11.36
N GLN A 72 2.57 -4.88 12.11
CA GLN A 72 2.74 -4.82 13.56
C GLN A 72 3.89 -3.88 13.98
N ALA A 73 4.93 -3.76 13.16
CA ALA A 73 6.00 -2.80 13.38
C ALA A 73 5.54 -1.36 13.10
N LEU A 74 4.83 -1.14 11.98
CA LEU A 74 4.34 0.19 11.59
C LEU A 74 3.31 0.76 12.57
N GLN A 75 2.44 -0.05 13.15
CA GLN A 75 1.41 0.45 14.07
C GLN A 75 1.96 1.01 15.39
N LYS A 76 3.26 0.84 15.67
CA LYS A 76 3.93 1.42 16.85
C LYS A 76 4.15 2.92 16.70
N PHE A 77 4.05 3.45 15.49
CA PHE A 77 4.18 4.87 15.23
C PHE A 77 2.83 5.58 15.35
N ASP A 78 2.79 6.69 16.08
CA ASP A 78 1.56 7.46 16.35
C ASP A 78 0.86 7.94 15.07
N TRP A 79 1.62 8.17 14.00
CA TRP A 79 1.11 8.63 12.71
C TRP A 79 0.48 7.52 11.85
N TYR A 80 0.62 6.25 12.20
CA TYR A 80 0.12 5.16 11.35
C TYR A 80 -1.39 4.97 11.45
N TYR A 81 -1.93 4.88 12.67
CA TYR A 81 -3.36 4.74 12.95
C TYR A 81 -3.92 5.99 13.63
N MET A 82 -3.90 7.11 12.89
CA MET A 82 -4.41 8.39 13.38
C MET A 82 -5.92 8.31 13.70
N PRO A 83 -6.34 8.79 14.89
CA PRO A 83 -7.74 8.79 15.30
C PRO A 83 -8.58 9.83 14.55
N ASP A 84 -7.95 10.87 14.03
CA ASP A 84 -8.63 11.94 13.28
C ASP A 84 -7.95 12.11 11.94
N LYS A 85 -8.59 11.58 10.90
CA LYS A 85 -8.22 11.73 9.51
C LYS A 85 -9.19 12.72 8.87
N TRP A 86 -8.68 13.66 8.08
CA TRP A 86 -9.52 14.68 7.44
C TRP A 86 -10.58 14.02 6.54
N GLU A 87 -10.23 12.90 5.92
CA GLU A 87 -11.11 12.07 5.10
C GLU A 87 -12.35 11.63 5.88
N PHE A 88 -12.25 11.36 7.19
CA PHE A 88 -13.41 10.97 7.99
C PHE A 88 -14.45 12.10 8.09
N ARG A 89 -14.00 13.36 8.19
CA ARG A 89 -14.91 14.52 8.24
C ARG A 89 -15.59 14.75 6.90
N GLU A 90 -14.88 14.51 5.81
CA GLU A 90 -15.43 14.64 4.46
C GLU A 90 -16.40 13.51 4.12
N THR A 91 -16.17 12.29 4.60
CA THR A 91 -17.03 11.13 4.26
C THR A 91 -18.27 10.99 5.14
N SER A 92 -18.20 11.32 6.43
CA SER A 92 -19.34 11.16 7.37
C SER A 92 -20.66 11.78 6.88
N PRO A 93 -20.69 12.98 6.26
CA PRO A 93 -21.94 13.57 5.76
C PRO A 93 -22.63 12.77 4.64
N HIS A 94 -21.91 11.87 3.98
CA HIS A 94 -22.45 11.04 2.90
C HIS A 94 -23.08 9.74 3.38
N ILE A 95 -22.95 9.39 4.66
CA ILE A 95 -23.49 8.17 5.26
C ILE A 95 -24.77 8.51 6.03
N GLN A 96 -25.86 7.83 5.70
CA GLN A 96 -27.15 7.98 6.38
C GLN A 96 -27.33 6.89 7.47
N PRO A 97 -28.17 7.13 8.50
CA PRO A 97 -28.38 6.17 9.59
C PRO A 97 -28.85 4.77 9.14
N GLN A 98 -29.56 4.68 8.01
CA GLN A 98 -30.05 3.43 7.44
C GLN A 98 -29.04 2.70 6.54
N ASP A 99 -27.87 3.30 6.28
CA ASP A 99 -26.89 2.71 5.38
C ASP A 99 -26.17 1.53 6.05
N ARG A 100 -25.87 0.50 5.24
CA ARG A 100 -25.02 -0.62 5.65
C ARG A 100 -23.62 -0.38 5.12
N VAL A 101 -22.71 -0.02 6.00
CA VAL A 101 -21.34 0.38 5.64
C VAL A 101 -20.36 -0.76 5.87
N LEU A 102 -19.47 -1.01 4.90
CA LEU A 102 -18.31 -1.89 5.03
C LEU A 102 -17.04 -1.03 5.00
N GLU A 103 -16.25 -1.09 6.06
CA GLU A 103 -14.92 -0.50 6.10
C GLU A 103 -13.87 -1.58 5.83
N VAL A 104 -13.12 -1.43 4.73
CA VAL A 104 -12.01 -2.32 4.39
C VAL A 104 -10.73 -1.71 4.96
N ALA A 105 -9.90 -2.53 5.61
CA ALA A 105 -8.70 -2.08 6.33
C ALA A 105 -9.00 -1.07 7.46
N ALA A 106 -10.02 -1.36 8.27
CA ALA A 106 -10.57 -0.49 9.32
C ALA A 106 -9.62 -0.17 10.50
N ALA A 107 -8.41 -0.73 10.54
CA ALA A 107 -7.42 -0.50 11.58
C ALA A 107 -8.00 -0.72 13.00
N LYS A 108 -8.27 0.36 13.76
CA LYS A 108 -8.83 0.36 15.12
C LYS A 108 -10.36 0.61 15.16
N ASP A 109 -11.03 0.46 14.01
CA ASP A 109 -12.44 0.74 13.74
C ASP A 109 -12.86 2.18 14.11
N ILE A 110 -11.97 3.15 13.92
CA ILE A 110 -12.18 4.52 14.40
C ILE A 110 -13.30 5.22 13.61
N PHE A 111 -13.43 4.91 12.32
CA PHE A 111 -14.38 5.59 11.45
C PHE A 111 -15.84 5.23 11.78
N LEU A 112 -16.15 3.94 11.92
CA LEU A 112 -17.51 3.44 12.14
C LEU A 112 -17.99 3.44 13.60
N LYS A 113 -17.11 3.74 14.56
CA LYS A 113 -17.48 3.87 15.98
C LYS A 113 -18.09 5.23 16.35
N ARG A 114 -18.28 6.14 15.38
CA ARG A 114 -18.96 7.43 15.54
C ARG A 114 -20.45 7.29 15.26
#